data_AF-A0A9X0DN16-F1
#
_entry.id   AF-A0A9X0DN16-F1
#
_cell.length_a   1.000
_cell.length_b   1.000
_cell.length_c   1.000
_cell.angle_alpha   90.00
_cell.angle_beta   90.00
_cell.angle_gamma   90.00
#
_symmetry.space_group_name_H-M   'P 1'
#
loop_
_entity.id
_entity.type
_entity.pdbx_description
1 polymer ?
#
loop_
_entity_poly.entity_id
_entity_poly.type
_entity_poly.pdbx_seq_one_letter_code
_entity_poly.pdbx_strand_id
1 'polypeptide(L)'
;MATECAVCHNRDVKVLRCSRCRSREYCGKDCQTRDWPTHKASCKRQNFILRVDLSPRYLVNPRVTRTISCPATASFADLHDALQVAFGWKNCHLHHFEVLDHNEIMGSESILSPRSILFMISAPEMLGEEATAEPIKRSSHTLLHQVLDGKATRGKTIHYQYDYGDNWEHVIICGGRADPTVNFVVLGGEGHGCAENVGGYSGWTDLIEAYESDRPTKEQQESMTWFEETARIKDPLGFLGIRTKDPEGLRGAAKYIWNKDRINAVLEELDMSDLRGQAFSILLISLGKEDWFARMHAAAFGKLRSKVAVKEVTDVVSAMKHVERSIQTYNAIIVTDAAIMEPQFVAVNEHLVNYVNSGGTLIFGYMMPNLAELQTFERYFKEIWGPLNWKFGTYTQDTHNVINQAELPKHCQGQLKSYHMKALSLENVKPEDRVYSGPHGARHQSPAIFAKYGSGGNGSKQGHVGWLGDVNAEEGTTTLLLAMCGL
;
A
#
# COMPACT_ATOMS: atom_id res chain seq x y z
N MET A 1 15.38 -38.98 10.21
CA MET A 1 16.13 -38.74 11.47
C MET A 1 15.24 -39.16 12.63
N ALA A 2 15.75 -39.89 13.61
CA ALA A 2 15.00 -40.24 14.80
C ALA A 2 14.68 -38.95 15.59
N THR A 3 13.41 -38.74 15.88
CA THR A 3 12.90 -37.59 16.63
C THR A 3 13.13 -37.80 18.13
N GLU A 4 13.77 -36.87 18.83
CA GLU A 4 14.07 -36.98 20.27
C GLU A 4 13.42 -35.85 21.07
N CYS A 5 13.06 -36.13 22.33
CA CYS A 5 12.56 -35.08 23.21
C CYS A 5 13.65 -34.03 23.49
N ALA A 6 13.36 -32.75 23.26
CA ALA A 6 14.30 -31.64 23.45
C ALA A 6 14.76 -31.40 24.90
N VAL A 7 14.26 -32.19 25.86
CA VAL A 7 14.47 -31.97 27.30
C VAL A 7 15.01 -33.20 28.01
N CYS A 8 14.46 -34.39 27.73
CA CYS A 8 14.93 -35.64 28.32
C CYS A 8 15.69 -36.54 27.33
N HIS A 9 15.80 -36.12 26.06
CA HIS A 9 16.49 -36.84 24.99
C HIS A 9 15.99 -38.27 24.72
N ASN A 10 14.81 -38.63 25.25
CA ASN A 10 14.19 -39.93 24.99
C ASN A 10 13.77 -40.03 23.52
N ARG A 11 14.22 -41.10 22.86
CA ARG A 11 13.99 -41.42 21.44
C ARG A 11 12.95 -42.53 21.23
N ASP A 12 12.61 -43.28 22.28
CA ASP A 12 11.71 -44.45 22.22
C ASP A 12 10.24 -44.09 22.50
N VAL A 13 9.94 -42.79 22.52
CA VAL A 13 8.63 -42.25 22.83
C VAL A 13 8.09 -41.49 21.65
N LYS A 14 6.77 -41.58 21.43
CA LYS A 14 6.08 -40.74 20.47
C LYS A 14 6.24 -39.28 20.90
N VAL A 15 7.04 -38.51 20.16
CA VAL A 15 7.20 -37.09 20.44
C VAL A 15 6.03 -36.29 19.86
N LEU A 16 5.58 -35.32 20.65
CA LEU A 16 4.64 -34.28 20.27
C LEU A 16 5.42 -33.03 19.85
N ARG A 17 4.87 -32.27 18.91
CA ARG A 17 5.45 -30.98 18.52
C ARG A 17 4.82 -29.86 19.32
N CYS A 18 5.62 -28.83 19.64
CA CYS A 18 5.13 -27.60 20.23
C CYS A 18 3.94 -27.07 19.42
N SER A 19 2.80 -26.86 20.08
CA SER A 19 1.55 -26.46 19.42
C SER A 19 1.64 -25.10 18.72
N ARG A 20 2.56 -24.23 19.16
CA ARG A 20 2.79 -22.90 18.60
C ARG A 20 3.77 -22.92 17.41
N CYS A 21 5.01 -23.31 17.61
CA CYS A 21 6.05 -23.23 16.57
C CYS A 21 6.16 -24.47 15.68
N ARG A 22 5.69 -25.63 16.15
CA ARG A 22 5.87 -26.96 15.57
C ARG A 22 7.32 -27.41 15.32
N SER A 23 8.33 -26.64 15.74
CA SER A 23 9.75 -26.94 15.53
C SER A 23 10.41 -27.68 16.69
N ARG A 24 9.87 -27.57 17.91
CA ARG A 24 10.36 -28.28 19.10
C ARG A 24 9.55 -29.53 19.38
N GLU A 25 10.24 -30.59 19.79
CA GLU A 25 9.69 -31.91 20.02
C GLU A 25 9.78 -32.30 21.50
N TYR A 26 8.70 -32.85 22.06
CA TYR A 26 8.55 -33.18 23.48
C TYR A 26 7.91 -34.55 23.63
N CYS A 27 8.39 -35.38 24.57
CA CYS A 27 7.73 -36.66 24.87
C CYS A 27 6.37 -36.50 25.57
N GLY A 28 6.04 -35.29 26.06
CA GLY A 28 4.80 -35.00 26.77
C GLY A 28 4.74 -33.57 27.31
N LYS A 29 3.59 -33.23 27.91
CA LYS A 29 3.29 -31.89 28.45
C LYS A 29 4.27 -31.44 29.54
N ASP A 30 4.78 -32.36 30.33
CA ASP A 30 5.71 -32.04 31.42
C ASP A 30 7.05 -31.51 30.89
N CYS A 31 7.62 -32.20 29.89
CA CYS A 31 8.83 -31.73 29.22
C CYS A 31 8.60 -30.40 28.51
N GLN A 32 7.45 -30.22 27.84
CA GLN A 32 7.10 -28.94 27.24
C GLN A 32 7.02 -27.81 28.27
N THR A 33 6.37 -28.06 29.42
CA THR A 33 6.21 -27.07 30.49
C THR A 33 7.56 -26.69 31.09
N ARG A 34 8.46 -27.65 31.25
CA ARG A 34 9.82 -27.44 31.75
C ARG A 34 10.71 -26.64 30.79
N ASP A 35 10.59 -26.85 29.48
CA ASP A 35 11.32 -26.09 28.45
C ASP A 35 10.67 -24.73 28.14
N TRP A 36 9.39 -24.52 28.50
CA TRP A 36 8.68 -23.30 28.11
C TRP A 36 9.35 -21.99 28.54
N PRO A 37 9.91 -21.84 29.77
CA PRO A 37 10.60 -20.61 30.17
C PRO A 37 11.74 -20.21 29.23
N THR A 38 12.47 -21.18 28.68
CA THR A 38 13.59 -20.99 27.75
C THR A 38 13.14 -20.96 26.29
N HIS A 39 12.16 -21.78 25.92
CA HIS A 39 11.66 -21.89 24.55
C HIS A 39 10.77 -20.71 24.13
N LYS A 40 9.98 -20.13 25.04
CA LYS A 40 8.95 -19.13 24.70
C LYS A 40 9.50 -17.96 23.87
N ALA A 41 10.73 -17.52 24.14
CA ALA A 41 11.37 -16.40 23.46
C ALA A 41 11.75 -16.72 22.01
N SER A 42 12.12 -17.97 21.73
CA SER A 42 12.48 -18.46 20.40
C SER A 42 11.33 -19.20 19.69
N CYS A 43 10.15 -19.29 20.32
CA CYS A 43 9.00 -20.03 19.82
C CYS A 43 8.29 -19.28 18.70
N LYS A 44 8.84 -19.38 17.49
CA LYS A 44 8.30 -18.79 16.27
C LYS A 44 7.88 -19.88 15.29
N ARG A 45 6.71 -19.74 14.68
CA ARG A 45 6.21 -20.69 13.68
C ARG A 45 6.87 -20.38 12.35
N GLN A 46 7.45 -21.40 11.71
CA GLN A 46 8.09 -21.26 10.41
C GLN A 46 7.12 -20.72 9.36
N ASN A 47 7.61 -19.81 8.52
CA ASN A 47 6.86 -19.29 7.39
C ASN A 47 6.52 -20.40 6.40
N PHE A 48 5.50 -20.17 5.58
CA PHE A 48 5.20 -21.00 4.43
C PHE A 48 5.90 -20.44 3.20
N ILE A 49 6.45 -21.31 2.36
CA ILE A 49 6.87 -20.92 1.01
C ILE A 49 5.69 -21.20 0.08
N LEU A 50 5.03 -20.16 -0.38
CA LEU A 50 3.96 -20.24 -1.36
C LEU A 50 4.52 -20.01 -2.75
N ARG A 51 4.20 -20.89 -3.70
CA ARG A 51 4.43 -20.64 -5.12
C ARG A 51 3.11 -20.21 -5.72
N VAL A 52 3.11 -19.07 -6.37
CA VAL A 52 1.95 -18.41 -6.94
C VAL A 52 2.20 -18.28 -8.44
N ASP A 53 1.22 -18.74 -9.21
CA ASP A 53 1.28 -18.77 -10.66
C ASP A 53 0.04 -18.11 -11.23
N LEU A 54 0.22 -17.07 -12.04
CA LEU A 54 -0.87 -16.27 -12.58
C LEU A 54 -1.32 -16.89 -13.90
N SER A 55 -2.58 -17.33 -13.95
CA SER A 55 -3.26 -17.90 -15.11
C SER A 55 -2.40 -18.94 -15.87
N PRO A 56 -1.87 -19.99 -15.20
CA PRO A 56 -0.85 -20.89 -15.75
C PRO A 56 -1.22 -21.65 -17.03
N ARG A 57 -2.52 -21.80 -17.31
CA ARG A 57 -3.00 -22.38 -18.58
C ARG A 57 -2.81 -21.44 -19.77
N TYR A 58 -2.81 -20.13 -19.53
CA TYR A 58 -2.88 -19.12 -20.57
C TYR A 58 -1.58 -18.31 -20.67
N LEU A 59 -0.99 -17.92 -19.53
CA LEU A 59 0.26 -17.16 -19.48
C LEU A 59 1.45 -18.11 -19.44
N VAL A 60 1.86 -18.58 -20.62
CA VAL A 60 2.98 -19.52 -20.77
C VAL A 60 4.27 -18.87 -21.27
N ASN A 61 4.19 -17.70 -21.92
CA ASN A 61 5.36 -17.00 -22.44
C ASN A 61 5.14 -15.47 -22.56
N PRO A 62 5.56 -14.69 -21.54
CA PRO A 62 6.20 -15.12 -20.31
C PRO A 62 5.21 -15.82 -19.38
N ARG A 63 5.68 -16.81 -18.62
CA ARG A 63 4.97 -17.25 -17.42
C ARG A 63 5.14 -16.18 -16.34
N VAL A 64 4.09 -15.88 -15.59
CA VAL A 64 4.12 -14.85 -14.55
C VAL A 64 3.96 -15.53 -13.18
N THR A 65 5.05 -15.59 -12.42
CA THR A 65 5.09 -16.34 -11.14
C THR A 65 5.76 -15.57 -10.02
N ARG A 66 5.36 -15.84 -8.78
CA ARG A 66 6.04 -15.35 -7.56
C ARG A 66 6.16 -16.47 -6.54
N THR A 67 7.33 -16.60 -5.93
CA THR A 67 7.56 -17.47 -4.76
C THR A 67 7.69 -16.59 -3.55
N ILE A 68 6.81 -16.75 -2.56
CA ILE A 68 6.66 -15.83 -1.42
C ILE A 68 6.83 -16.61 -0.11
N SER A 69 7.68 -16.10 0.78
CA SER A 69 7.73 -16.49 2.19
C SER A 69 6.64 -15.75 2.94
N CYS A 70 5.68 -16.48 3.51
CA CYS A 70 4.51 -15.92 4.17
C CYS A 70 4.50 -16.28 5.66
N PRO A 71 4.33 -15.30 6.57
CA PRO A 71 4.21 -15.56 8.00
C PRO A 71 3.07 -16.52 8.28
N ALA A 72 3.32 -17.59 9.02
CA ALA A 72 2.29 -18.61 9.26
C ALA A 72 1.06 -18.08 10.01
N THR A 73 1.24 -17.00 10.78
CA THR A 73 0.19 -16.32 11.55
C THR A 73 -0.46 -15.16 10.80
N ALA A 74 -0.09 -14.90 9.54
CA ALA A 74 -0.78 -13.92 8.72
C ALA A 74 -2.20 -14.39 8.39
N SER A 75 -3.12 -13.43 8.19
CA SER A 75 -4.46 -13.70 7.69
C SER A 75 -4.47 -13.86 6.17
N PHE A 76 -5.59 -14.32 5.60
CA PHE A 76 -5.78 -14.31 4.15
C PHE A 76 -5.98 -12.89 3.59
N ALA A 77 -6.44 -11.94 4.40
CA ALA A 77 -6.42 -10.53 4.03
C ALA A 77 -4.99 -9.99 3.89
N ASP A 78 -4.09 -10.37 4.82
CA ASP A 78 -2.67 -9.99 4.68
C ASP A 78 -2.00 -10.66 3.47
N LEU A 79 -2.39 -11.90 3.14
CA LEU A 79 -1.92 -12.58 1.93
C LEU A 79 -2.41 -11.86 0.66
N HIS A 80 -3.67 -11.41 0.64
CA HIS A 80 -4.23 -10.60 -0.44
C HIS A 80 -3.37 -9.35 -0.70
N ASP A 81 -3.10 -8.55 0.34
CA ASP A 81 -2.25 -7.34 0.21
C ASP A 81 -0.86 -7.69 -0.35
N ALA A 82 -0.27 -8.78 0.14
CA ALA A 82 1.04 -9.23 -0.33
C ALA A 82 1.03 -9.70 -1.79
N LEU A 83 -0.08 -10.31 -2.26
CA LEU A 83 -0.25 -10.70 -3.66
C LEU A 83 -0.42 -9.47 -4.56
N GLN A 84 -1.20 -8.49 -4.14
CA GLN A 84 -1.36 -7.22 -4.86
C GLN A 84 0.01 -6.56 -5.10
N VAL A 85 0.82 -6.45 -4.05
CA VAL A 85 2.19 -5.92 -4.17
C VAL A 85 3.08 -6.81 -5.05
N ALA A 86 3.05 -8.13 -4.86
CA ALA A 86 3.92 -9.05 -5.58
C ALA A 86 3.68 -9.09 -7.09
N PHE A 87 2.44 -8.84 -7.53
CA PHE A 87 2.04 -8.82 -8.93
C PHE A 87 1.90 -7.41 -9.51
N GLY A 88 2.05 -6.36 -8.69
CA GLY A 88 2.04 -4.96 -9.15
C GLY A 88 0.63 -4.40 -9.36
N TRP A 89 -0.32 -4.86 -8.57
CA TRP A 89 -1.71 -4.47 -8.64
C TRP A 89 -2.11 -3.45 -7.59
N LYS A 90 -3.26 -2.83 -7.83
CA LYS A 90 -3.67 -1.59 -7.15
C LYS A 90 -4.74 -1.81 -6.09
N ASN A 91 -5.16 -3.07 -5.88
CA ASN A 91 -6.18 -3.44 -4.91
C ASN A 91 -7.51 -2.70 -5.13
N CYS A 92 -7.92 -2.54 -6.39
CA CYS A 92 -9.12 -1.78 -6.78
C CYS A 92 -10.30 -2.66 -7.20
N HIS A 93 -10.16 -3.98 -7.13
CA HIS A 93 -11.20 -4.93 -7.53
C HIS A 93 -11.57 -5.94 -6.43
N LEU A 94 -12.74 -6.56 -6.58
CA LEU A 94 -13.18 -7.63 -5.69
C LEU A 94 -12.29 -8.87 -5.83
N HIS A 95 -12.22 -9.67 -4.78
CA HIS A 95 -11.41 -10.87 -4.74
C HIS A 95 -11.94 -11.92 -3.78
N HIS A 96 -11.50 -13.16 -3.97
CA HIS A 96 -11.69 -14.24 -3.00
C HIS A 96 -10.62 -15.32 -3.15
N PHE A 97 -10.57 -16.21 -2.16
CA PHE A 97 -9.81 -17.45 -2.23
C PHE A 97 -10.74 -18.65 -2.21
N GLU A 98 -10.40 -19.68 -2.98
CA GLU A 98 -11.05 -20.99 -2.97
C GLU A 98 -10.03 -22.03 -2.51
N VAL A 99 -10.34 -22.77 -1.46
CA VAL A 99 -9.53 -23.92 -1.04
C VAL A 99 -10.13 -25.16 -1.69
N LEU A 100 -9.37 -25.83 -2.54
CA LEU A 100 -9.90 -26.90 -3.39
C LEU A 100 -9.65 -28.28 -2.78
N ASP A 101 -10.43 -29.28 -3.18
CA ASP A 101 -10.26 -30.67 -2.78
C ASP A 101 -9.33 -31.45 -3.73
N HIS A 102 -8.48 -30.75 -4.46
CA HIS A 102 -7.44 -31.34 -5.30
C HIS A 102 -6.13 -30.56 -5.16
N ASN A 103 -5.10 -31.03 -5.88
CA ASN A 103 -3.74 -30.47 -5.89
C ASN A 103 -3.29 -30.12 -7.31
N GLU A 104 -4.23 -29.82 -8.21
CA GLU A 104 -3.89 -29.42 -9.59
C GLU A 104 -3.23 -28.05 -9.59
N ILE A 105 -2.27 -27.87 -10.51
CA ILE A 105 -1.42 -26.68 -10.54
C ILE A 105 -1.61 -25.82 -11.79
N MET A 106 -2.43 -26.28 -12.74
CA MET A 106 -2.66 -25.59 -14.01
C MET A 106 -3.87 -24.66 -13.95
N GLY A 107 -4.56 -24.58 -12.81
CA GLY A 107 -5.75 -23.73 -12.69
C GLY A 107 -6.96 -24.31 -13.40
N SER A 108 -7.99 -23.50 -13.63
CA SER A 108 -9.27 -23.96 -14.17
C SER A 108 -9.26 -24.12 -15.70
N GLU A 109 -9.78 -25.25 -16.21
CA GLU A 109 -9.93 -25.47 -17.67
C GLU A 109 -10.95 -24.56 -18.33
N SER A 110 -11.98 -24.16 -17.58
CA SER A 110 -13.05 -23.28 -18.02
C SER A 110 -13.75 -22.68 -16.82
N ILE A 111 -14.25 -21.46 -16.95
CA ILE A 111 -15.08 -20.78 -15.93
C ILE A 111 -16.31 -21.62 -15.55
N LEU A 112 -16.79 -22.48 -16.47
CA LEU A 112 -17.94 -23.35 -16.27
C LEU A 112 -17.59 -24.71 -15.64
N SER A 113 -16.30 -25.03 -15.49
CA SER A 113 -15.90 -26.31 -14.93
C SER A 113 -16.18 -26.33 -13.42
N PRO A 114 -16.98 -27.27 -12.91
CA PRO A 114 -17.26 -27.35 -11.49
C PRO A 114 -15.96 -27.60 -10.72
N ARG A 115 -15.60 -26.65 -9.85
CA ARG A 115 -14.45 -26.78 -8.95
C ARG A 115 -14.89 -27.55 -7.71
N SER A 116 -14.13 -28.55 -7.29
CA SER A 116 -14.35 -29.21 -6.00
C SER A 116 -13.87 -28.30 -4.89
N ILE A 117 -14.66 -27.31 -4.51
CA ILE A 117 -14.35 -26.33 -3.47
C ILE A 117 -14.63 -26.95 -2.09
N LEU A 118 -13.69 -26.86 -1.17
CA LEU A 118 -13.90 -27.24 0.23
C LEU A 118 -14.55 -26.10 1.03
N PHE A 119 -14.08 -24.87 0.79
CA PHE A 119 -14.65 -23.63 1.32
C PHE A 119 -14.02 -22.42 0.63
N MET A 120 -14.73 -21.31 0.67
CA MET A 120 -14.25 -20.01 0.21
C MET A 120 -13.74 -19.17 1.38
N ILE A 121 -12.83 -18.25 1.10
CA ILE A 121 -12.35 -17.24 2.04
C ILE A 121 -12.47 -15.87 1.37
N SER A 122 -13.25 -14.97 1.96
CA SER A 122 -13.46 -13.64 1.41
C SER A 122 -13.77 -12.61 2.51
N ALA A 123 -13.71 -11.32 2.16
CA ALA A 123 -14.16 -10.26 3.05
C ALA A 123 -15.70 -10.17 3.03
N PRO A 124 -16.37 -9.80 4.14
CA PRO A 124 -17.83 -9.73 4.19
C PRO A 124 -18.46 -8.85 3.10
N GLU A 125 -17.84 -7.71 2.81
CA GLU A 125 -18.24 -6.75 1.78
C GLU A 125 -18.13 -7.28 0.33
N MET A 126 -17.40 -8.38 0.14
CA MET A 126 -17.19 -9.02 -1.17
C MET A 126 -18.27 -10.08 -1.48
N LEU A 127 -19.21 -10.30 -0.56
CA LEU A 127 -20.28 -11.29 -0.69
C LEU A 127 -21.54 -10.58 -1.16
N GLY A 128 -22.12 -11.06 -2.27
CA GLY A 128 -23.45 -10.64 -2.69
C GLY A 128 -24.54 -11.10 -1.69
N GLU A 129 -25.75 -10.56 -1.82
CA GLU A 129 -26.92 -10.98 -1.03
C GLU A 129 -27.34 -12.44 -1.31
N GLU A 130 -26.83 -13.04 -2.39
CA GLU A 130 -27.09 -14.43 -2.76
C GLU A 130 -26.19 -15.40 -1.99
N ALA A 131 -26.83 -16.38 -1.35
CA ALA A 131 -26.13 -17.43 -0.60
C ALA A 131 -25.31 -18.31 -1.56
N THR A 132 -23.99 -18.33 -1.41
CA THR A 132 -23.15 -19.36 -2.05
C THR A 132 -23.46 -20.72 -1.43
N ALA A 133 -23.46 -21.79 -2.23
CA ALA A 133 -23.62 -23.15 -1.72
C ALA A 133 -22.46 -23.57 -0.79
N GLU A 134 -21.27 -23.00 -1.02
CA GLU A 134 -20.05 -23.36 -0.30
C GLU A 134 -19.89 -22.60 1.03
N PRO A 135 -19.30 -23.22 2.07
CA PRO A 135 -19.00 -22.52 3.32
C PRO A 135 -18.02 -21.35 3.10
N ILE A 136 -18.33 -20.17 3.64
CA ILE A 136 -17.47 -18.99 3.56
C ILE A 136 -16.80 -18.71 4.90
N LYS A 137 -15.50 -18.41 4.88
CA LYS A 137 -14.74 -17.90 6.02
C LYS A 137 -14.28 -16.47 5.78
N ARG A 138 -14.18 -15.68 6.85
CA ARG A 138 -13.68 -14.29 6.77
C ARG A 138 -12.18 -14.25 6.54
N SER A 139 -11.73 -13.53 5.52
CA SER A 139 -10.31 -13.38 5.16
C SER A 139 -9.46 -12.81 6.30
N SER A 140 -9.98 -11.81 7.01
CA SER A 140 -9.31 -11.15 8.15
C SER A 140 -9.12 -12.02 9.39
N HIS A 141 -9.86 -13.12 9.51
CA HIS A 141 -9.84 -14.01 10.69
C HIS A 141 -9.24 -15.39 10.39
N THR A 142 -9.19 -15.76 9.11
CA THR A 142 -8.65 -17.05 8.68
C THR A 142 -7.15 -16.92 8.53
N LEU A 143 -6.39 -17.66 9.35
CA LEU A 143 -4.93 -17.60 9.33
C LEU A 143 -4.35 -18.63 8.37
N LEU A 144 -3.22 -18.32 7.73
CA LEU A 144 -2.55 -19.22 6.78
C LEU A 144 -2.29 -20.60 7.38
N HIS A 145 -1.84 -20.67 8.64
CA HIS A 145 -1.59 -21.95 9.30
C HIS A 145 -2.86 -22.75 9.68
N GLN A 146 -4.06 -22.17 9.60
CA GLN A 146 -5.29 -22.93 9.82
C GLN A 146 -5.64 -23.73 8.55
N VAL A 147 -5.30 -23.18 7.38
CA VAL A 147 -5.56 -23.79 6.07
C VAL A 147 -4.39 -24.65 5.62
N LEU A 148 -3.18 -24.09 5.49
CA LEU A 148 -2.03 -24.78 4.91
C LEU A 148 -1.51 -25.96 5.76
N ASP A 149 -1.86 -25.97 7.04
CA ASP A 149 -1.53 -26.99 8.03
C ASP A 149 -2.76 -27.80 8.47
N GLY A 150 -3.93 -27.51 7.89
CA GLY A 150 -5.20 -28.15 8.21
C GLY A 150 -5.24 -29.59 7.71
N LYS A 151 -5.91 -30.48 8.47
CA LYS A 151 -5.90 -31.92 8.17
C LYS A 151 -6.49 -32.26 6.80
N ALA A 152 -7.56 -31.57 6.40
CA ALA A 152 -8.23 -31.79 5.11
C ALA A 152 -7.63 -30.96 3.96
N THR A 153 -6.92 -29.87 4.29
CA THR A 153 -6.52 -28.82 3.33
C THR A 153 -5.01 -28.79 3.07
N ARG A 154 -4.20 -29.47 3.88
CA ARG A 154 -2.74 -29.51 3.70
C ARG A 154 -2.39 -30.16 2.36
N GLY A 155 -1.59 -29.45 1.56
CA GLY A 155 -1.13 -29.91 0.25
C GLY A 155 -2.18 -29.76 -0.87
N LYS A 156 -3.34 -29.18 -0.57
CA LYS A 156 -4.34 -28.81 -1.56
C LYS A 156 -3.99 -27.49 -2.23
N THR A 157 -4.54 -27.31 -3.43
CA THR A 157 -4.43 -26.08 -4.20
C THR A 157 -5.37 -25.02 -3.63
N ILE A 158 -4.90 -23.77 -3.64
CA ILE A 158 -5.71 -22.59 -3.34
C ILE A 158 -5.78 -21.78 -4.63
N HIS A 159 -6.98 -21.45 -5.09
CA HIS A 159 -7.16 -20.43 -6.14
C HIS A 159 -7.41 -19.09 -5.48
N TYR A 160 -6.71 -18.07 -5.94
CA TYR A 160 -6.98 -16.67 -5.60
C TYR A 160 -7.47 -15.98 -6.86
N GLN A 161 -8.73 -15.55 -6.83
CA GLN A 161 -9.35 -14.84 -7.93
C GLN A 161 -9.38 -13.35 -7.59
N TYR A 162 -8.90 -12.53 -8.52
CA TYR A 162 -8.89 -11.08 -8.41
C TYR A 162 -9.50 -10.49 -9.67
N ASP A 163 -10.30 -9.44 -9.49
CA ASP A 163 -11.07 -8.79 -10.55
C ASP A 163 -12.06 -9.76 -11.22
N TYR A 164 -13.34 -9.63 -10.87
CA TYR A 164 -14.38 -10.49 -11.46
C TYR A 164 -14.68 -10.14 -12.93
N GLY A 165 -14.25 -8.97 -13.41
CA GLY A 165 -14.32 -8.59 -14.81
C GLY A 165 -13.22 -9.29 -15.62
N ASP A 166 -11.96 -9.06 -15.26
CA ASP A 166 -10.79 -9.62 -15.96
C ASP A 166 -10.52 -11.09 -15.60
N ASN A 167 -11.09 -11.57 -14.51
CA ASN A 167 -11.03 -12.93 -14.00
C ASN A 167 -9.59 -13.46 -13.84
N TRP A 168 -8.74 -12.70 -13.16
CA TRP A 168 -7.38 -13.13 -12.90
C TRP A 168 -7.35 -14.27 -11.89
N GLU A 169 -6.86 -15.43 -12.33
CA GLU A 169 -6.73 -16.63 -11.49
C GLU A 169 -5.27 -16.81 -11.06
N HIS A 170 -5.02 -16.93 -9.77
CA HIS A 170 -3.71 -17.35 -9.26
C HIS A 170 -3.83 -18.71 -8.63
N VAL A 171 -2.95 -19.59 -9.06
CA VAL A 171 -2.82 -20.92 -8.49
C VAL A 171 -1.73 -20.89 -7.44
N ILE A 172 -2.13 -21.13 -6.19
CA ILE A 172 -1.26 -21.06 -5.02
C ILE A 172 -1.05 -22.46 -4.46
N ILE A 173 0.21 -22.86 -4.35
CA ILE A 173 0.63 -24.11 -3.72
C ILE A 173 1.66 -23.87 -2.62
N CYS A 174 1.56 -24.63 -1.54
CA CYS A 174 2.57 -24.62 -0.48
C CYS A 174 3.78 -25.48 -0.89
N GLY A 175 4.86 -24.84 -1.33
CA GLY A 175 6.11 -25.47 -1.73
C GLY A 175 7.03 -25.87 -0.57
N GLY A 176 6.78 -25.40 0.65
CA GLY A 176 7.59 -25.78 1.81
C GLY A 176 7.51 -24.81 2.99
N ARG A 177 8.60 -24.78 3.77
CA ARG A 177 8.79 -23.93 4.95
C ARG A 177 10.03 -23.08 4.81
N ALA A 178 10.00 -21.89 5.40
CA ALA A 178 11.14 -21.00 5.52
C ALA A 178 11.33 -20.59 6.99
N ASP A 179 12.46 -19.95 7.28
CA ASP A 179 12.72 -19.37 8.59
C ASP A 179 11.64 -18.34 8.95
N PRO A 180 11.31 -18.24 10.26
CA PRO A 180 10.23 -17.39 10.72
C PRO A 180 10.57 -15.90 10.58
N THR A 181 9.76 -15.17 9.83
CA THR A 181 9.78 -13.70 9.73
C THR A 181 8.39 -13.14 10.01
N VAL A 182 8.32 -11.85 10.33
CA VAL A 182 7.02 -11.14 10.48
C VAL A 182 6.53 -10.57 9.15
N ASN A 183 7.43 -10.37 8.19
CA ASN A 183 7.14 -9.79 6.88
C ASN A 183 6.92 -10.87 5.82
N PHE A 184 6.11 -10.54 4.82
CA PHE A 184 6.10 -11.25 3.56
C PHE A 184 7.38 -10.94 2.79
N VAL A 185 7.97 -11.94 2.13
CA VAL A 185 9.19 -11.76 1.35
C VAL A 185 9.09 -12.55 0.06
N VAL A 186 9.16 -11.88 -1.09
CA VAL A 186 9.34 -12.55 -2.39
C VAL A 186 10.76 -13.10 -2.46
N LEU A 187 10.85 -14.40 -2.73
CA LEU A 187 12.10 -15.17 -2.82
C LEU A 187 12.58 -15.31 -4.27
N GLY A 188 11.65 -15.32 -5.24
CA GLY A 188 11.93 -15.49 -6.66
C GLY A 188 10.64 -15.45 -7.49
N GLY A 189 10.76 -15.55 -8.80
CA GLY A 189 9.65 -15.38 -9.72
C GLY A 189 10.12 -15.15 -11.15
N GLU A 190 9.15 -15.03 -12.06
CA GLU A 190 9.36 -14.82 -13.49
C GLU A 190 8.25 -13.91 -14.04
N GLY A 191 8.52 -13.21 -15.15
CA GLY A 191 7.53 -12.45 -15.89
C GLY A 191 7.19 -11.09 -15.30
N HIS A 192 6.95 -10.14 -16.19
CA HIS A 192 6.41 -8.82 -15.88
C HIS A 192 5.01 -8.96 -15.25
N GLY A 193 4.68 -8.11 -14.28
CA GLY A 193 3.33 -8.08 -13.68
C GLY A 193 2.28 -7.64 -14.71
N CYS A 194 1.11 -8.29 -14.74
CA CYS A 194 0.03 -7.92 -15.65
C CYS A 194 -0.58 -6.58 -15.25
N ALA A 195 -0.92 -5.74 -16.23
CA ALA A 195 -1.56 -4.46 -15.97
C ALA A 195 -3.00 -4.63 -15.48
N GLU A 196 -3.40 -3.77 -14.55
CA GLU A 196 -4.80 -3.63 -14.11
C GLU A 196 -5.70 -3.25 -15.30
N ASN A 197 -6.91 -3.81 -15.35
CA ASN A 197 -7.95 -3.50 -16.35
C ASN A 197 -7.53 -3.70 -17.82
N VAL A 198 -6.56 -4.59 -18.09
CA VAL A 198 -6.11 -4.87 -19.45
C VAL A 198 -7.06 -5.82 -20.21
N GLY A 199 -8.07 -6.39 -19.54
CA GLY A 199 -8.99 -7.35 -20.15
C GLY A 199 -8.55 -8.80 -19.94
N GLY A 200 -8.03 -9.11 -18.75
CA GLY A 200 -7.61 -10.45 -18.36
C GLY A 200 -6.41 -10.99 -19.16
N TYR A 201 -6.24 -12.31 -19.15
CA TYR A 201 -5.09 -12.95 -19.79
C TYR A 201 -5.04 -12.70 -21.31
N SER A 202 -6.19 -12.58 -21.97
CA SER A 202 -6.29 -12.33 -23.40
C SER A 202 -5.78 -10.94 -23.73
N GLY A 203 -6.31 -9.91 -23.07
CA GLY A 203 -5.88 -8.54 -23.32
C GLY A 203 -4.41 -8.31 -22.97
N TRP A 204 -3.88 -8.97 -21.94
CA TRP A 204 -2.45 -8.93 -21.64
C TRP A 204 -1.59 -9.59 -22.74
N THR A 205 -2.05 -10.71 -23.30
CA THR A 205 -1.36 -11.39 -24.40
C THR A 205 -1.39 -10.53 -25.66
N ASP A 206 -2.54 -9.96 -26.00
CA ASP A 206 -2.72 -9.05 -27.14
C ASP A 206 -1.81 -7.81 -27.02
N LEU A 207 -1.66 -7.27 -25.79
CA LEU A 207 -0.75 -6.17 -25.52
C LEU A 207 0.71 -6.57 -25.72
N ILE A 208 1.14 -7.75 -25.25
CA ILE A 208 2.50 -8.25 -25.53
C ILE A 208 2.72 -8.41 -27.03
N GLU A 209 1.74 -8.96 -27.76
CA GLU A 209 1.80 -9.11 -29.21
C GLU A 209 1.90 -7.75 -29.93
N ALA A 210 1.20 -6.72 -29.43
CA ALA A 210 1.33 -5.35 -29.92
C ALA A 210 2.77 -4.84 -29.81
N TYR A 211 3.43 -5.06 -28.67
CA TYR A 211 4.82 -4.66 -28.46
C TYR A 211 5.84 -5.47 -29.28
N GLU A 212 5.54 -6.73 -29.58
CA GLU A 212 6.40 -7.58 -30.41
C GLU A 212 6.22 -7.31 -31.92
N SER A 213 5.14 -6.65 -32.31
CA SER A 213 4.88 -6.28 -33.71
C SER A 213 5.86 -5.23 -34.22
N ASP A 214 6.50 -5.51 -35.36
CA ASP A 214 7.30 -4.51 -36.08
C ASP A 214 6.44 -3.41 -36.72
N ARG A 215 5.14 -3.65 -36.89
CA ARG A 215 4.18 -2.76 -37.54
C ARG A 215 2.83 -2.84 -36.82
N PRO A 216 2.71 -2.28 -35.61
CA PRO A 216 1.49 -2.37 -34.84
C PRO A 216 0.33 -1.66 -35.56
N THR A 217 -0.86 -2.27 -35.51
CA THR A 217 -2.09 -1.66 -36.02
C THR A 217 -2.45 -0.41 -35.20
N LYS A 218 -3.41 0.39 -35.67
CA LYS A 218 -3.89 1.55 -34.91
C LYS A 218 -4.42 1.16 -33.52
N GLU A 219 -5.18 0.08 -33.45
CA GLU A 219 -5.73 -0.46 -32.18
C GLU A 219 -4.61 -0.94 -31.24
N GLN A 220 -3.59 -1.59 -31.78
CA GLN A 220 -2.40 -1.98 -31.00
C GLN A 220 -1.67 -0.75 -30.44
N GLN A 221 -1.51 0.31 -31.25
CA GLN A 221 -0.90 1.57 -30.79
C GLN A 221 -1.72 2.26 -29.71
N GLU A 222 -3.05 2.24 -29.82
CA GLU A 222 -3.95 2.76 -28.79
C GLU A 222 -3.81 1.98 -27.47
N SER A 223 -3.75 0.65 -27.53
CA SER A 223 -3.52 -0.21 -26.37
C SER A 223 -2.14 0.02 -25.71
N MET A 224 -1.09 0.17 -26.53
CA MET A 224 0.26 0.51 -26.04
C MET A 224 0.27 1.88 -25.34
N THR A 225 -0.36 2.89 -25.93
CA THR A 225 -0.47 4.24 -25.36
C THR A 225 -1.22 4.21 -24.03
N TRP A 226 -2.35 3.49 -23.97
CA TRP A 226 -3.09 3.29 -22.72
C TRP A 226 -2.22 2.66 -21.63
N PHE A 227 -1.44 1.62 -21.97
CA PHE A 227 -0.53 1.00 -21.01
C PHE A 227 0.53 1.99 -20.51
N GLU A 228 1.15 2.76 -21.40
CA GLU A 228 2.21 3.71 -21.06
C GLU A 228 1.73 4.91 -20.24
N GLU A 229 0.53 5.41 -20.51
CA GLU A 229 0.02 6.62 -19.87
C GLU A 229 -0.77 6.33 -18.59
N THR A 230 -1.50 5.21 -18.56
CA THR A 230 -2.54 4.94 -17.55
C THR A 230 -2.27 3.69 -16.72
N ALA A 231 -1.90 2.58 -17.36
CA ALA A 231 -1.92 1.27 -16.69
C ALA A 231 -0.60 0.92 -16.01
N ARG A 232 0.54 1.21 -16.65
CA ARG A 232 1.86 0.83 -16.14
C ARG A 232 2.12 1.48 -14.79
N ILE A 233 2.75 0.71 -13.91
CA ILE A 233 3.33 1.29 -12.70
C ILE A 233 4.53 2.13 -13.15
N LYS A 234 4.35 3.45 -13.25
CA LYS A 234 5.47 4.38 -13.45
C LYS A 234 6.44 4.14 -12.31
N ASP A 235 7.71 3.86 -12.62
CA ASP A 235 8.74 3.71 -11.59
C ASP A 235 9.08 5.09 -11.04
N PRO A 236 8.68 5.45 -9.81
CA PRO A 236 9.07 6.74 -9.22
C PRO A 236 10.52 6.69 -8.72
N LEU A 237 11.04 5.47 -8.51
CA LEU A 237 12.30 5.17 -7.86
C LEU A 237 13.29 4.61 -8.90
N GLY A 238 13.94 5.49 -9.64
CA GLY A 238 15.14 5.20 -10.45
C GLY A 238 16.36 4.83 -9.58
N PHE A 239 16.14 3.96 -8.59
CA PHE A 239 16.85 3.84 -7.32
C PHE A 239 18.29 3.32 -7.40
N LEU A 240 18.86 3.15 -8.59
CA LEU A 240 20.23 2.65 -8.69
C LEU A 240 21.19 3.53 -9.48
N GLY A 241 20.76 4.61 -10.13
CA GLY A 241 21.67 5.35 -11.04
C GLY A 241 22.28 4.46 -12.14
N ILE A 242 21.86 3.20 -12.21
CA ILE A 242 21.89 2.38 -13.39
C ILE A 242 20.81 3.04 -14.22
N ARG A 243 21.21 3.67 -15.33
CA ARG A 243 20.34 3.65 -16.50
C ARG A 243 20.13 2.17 -16.80
N THR A 244 19.26 1.49 -16.07
CA THR A 244 18.73 0.24 -16.57
C THR A 244 18.07 0.73 -17.84
N LYS A 245 18.56 0.23 -18.97
CA LYS A 245 17.69 0.02 -20.10
C LYS A 245 16.64 -0.98 -19.63
N ASP A 246 15.80 -0.61 -18.67
CA ASP A 246 14.52 -1.26 -18.50
C ASP A 246 13.76 -0.74 -19.72
N PRO A 247 13.55 -1.55 -20.76
CA PRO A 247 12.93 -1.03 -21.97
C PRO A 247 11.55 -0.58 -21.54
N GLU A 248 11.26 0.70 -21.69
CA GLU A 248 9.89 1.18 -21.62
C GLU A 248 9.01 0.23 -22.46
N GLY A 249 8.02 -0.42 -21.84
CA GLY A 249 7.10 -1.33 -22.53
C GLY A 249 7.37 -2.82 -22.31
N LEU A 250 6.93 -3.65 -23.26
CA LEU A 250 6.89 -5.12 -23.12
C LEU A 250 7.66 -5.86 -24.23
N ARG A 251 8.43 -5.14 -25.06
CA ARG A 251 9.08 -5.73 -26.23
C ARG A 251 10.28 -6.61 -25.88
N GLY A 252 10.37 -7.79 -26.50
CA GLY A 252 11.53 -8.67 -26.42
C GLY A 252 11.82 -9.14 -25.00
N ALA A 253 12.98 -8.78 -24.46
CA ALA A 253 13.37 -9.16 -23.10
C ALA A 253 12.54 -8.44 -22.01
N ALA A 254 11.92 -7.29 -22.32
CA ALA A 254 11.22 -6.45 -21.35
C ALA A 254 10.04 -7.17 -20.67
N LYS A 255 9.30 -8.01 -21.41
CA LYS A 255 8.18 -8.80 -20.84
C LYS A 255 8.58 -9.79 -19.75
N TYR A 256 9.87 -10.10 -19.63
CA TYR A 256 10.38 -10.96 -18.55
C TYR A 256 10.91 -10.18 -17.35
N ILE A 257 11.05 -8.85 -17.45
CA ILE A 257 11.67 -8.04 -16.41
C ILE A 257 10.68 -7.80 -15.26
N TRP A 258 11.19 -7.97 -14.05
CA TRP A 258 10.51 -7.66 -12.80
C TRP A 258 11.55 -7.36 -11.72
N ASN A 259 11.19 -6.58 -10.69
CA ASN A 259 12.14 -6.11 -9.68
C ASN A 259 11.80 -6.68 -8.29
N LYS A 260 12.50 -7.75 -7.91
CA LYS A 260 12.37 -8.42 -6.61
C LYS A 260 12.63 -7.49 -5.43
N ASP A 261 13.67 -6.67 -5.52
CA ASP A 261 14.09 -5.81 -4.41
C ASP A 261 13.08 -4.69 -4.18
N ARG A 262 12.56 -4.10 -5.26
CA ARG A 262 11.46 -3.13 -5.20
C ARG A 262 10.21 -3.73 -4.56
N ILE A 263 9.78 -4.92 -5.01
CA ILE A 263 8.62 -5.60 -4.44
C ILE A 263 8.83 -5.85 -2.94
N ASN A 264 10.01 -6.31 -2.54
CA ASN A 264 10.30 -6.54 -1.12
C ASN A 264 10.34 -5.24 -0.30
N ALA A 265 10.85 -4.14 -0.86
CA ALA A 265 10.82 -2.84 -0.19
C ALA A 265 9.37 -2.41 0.09
N VAL A 266 8.46 -2.60 -0.87
CA VAL A 266 7.03 -2.33 -0.69
C VAL A 266 6.38 -3.30 0.31
N LEU A 267 6.73 -4.59 0.29
CA LEU A 267 6.23 -5.55 1.28
C LEU A 267 6.68 -5.23 2.72
N GLU A 268 7.83 -4.60 2.90
CA GLU A 268 8.26 -4.07 4.20
C GLU A 268 7.41 -2.87 4.64
N GLU A 269 6.91 -2.06 3.70
CA GLU A 269 5.99 -0.96 4.01
C GLU A 269 4.65 -1.46 4.59
N LEU A 270 4.17 -2.65 4.19
CA LEU A 270 2.96 -3.27 4.75
C LEU A 270 3.08 -3.66 6.24
N ASP A 271 4.29 -3.69 6.81
CA ASP A 271 4.45 -3.98 8.23
C ASP A 271 3.94 -2.81 9.09
N MET A 272 2.88 -3.12 9.84
CA MET A 272 2.22 -2.24 10.80
C MET A 272 2.69 -2.49 12.25
N SER A 273 3.63 -3.41 12.45
CA SER A 273 4.04 -3.84 13.79
C SER A 273 4.65 -2.71 14.62
N ASP A 274 5.41 -1.83 13.97
CA ASP A 274 6.08 -0.67 14.57
C ASP A 274 5.14 0.41 15.10
N LEU A 275 3.87 0.39 14.70
CA LEU A 275 2.89 1.42 15.08
C LEU A 275 2.17 1.12 16.41
N ARG A 276 2.36 -0.08 16.97
CA ARG A 276 1.70 -0.48 18.22
C ARG A 276 2.28 0.25 19.43
N GLY A 277 1.45 1.04 20.10
CA GLY A 277 1.79 1.69 21.38
C GLY A 277 2.50 3.03 21.26
N GLN A 278 2.59 3.61 20.06
CA GLN A 278 3.12 4.97 19.87
C GLN A 278 2.02 6.01 20.17
N ALA A 279 2.35 7.00 21.00
CA ALA A 279 1.41 8.06 21.39
C ALA A 279 1.18 9.09 20.27
N PHE A 280 2.19 9.30 19.42
CA PHE A 280 2.13 10.20 18.28
C PHE A 280 2.81 9.57 17.06
N SER A 281 2.14 9.58 15.91
CA SER A 281 2.71 9.15 14.63
C SER A 281 2.18 9.97 13.46
N ILE A 282 3.01 10.12 12.43
CA ILE A 282 2.67 10.79 11.18
C ILE A 282 2.83 9.80 10.02
N LEU A 283 1.86 9.82 9.11
CA LEU A 283 1.92 9.12 7.83
C LEU A 283 2.33 10.10 6.72
N LEU A 284 3.37 9.76 5.97
CA LEU A 284 3.70 10.40 4.70
C LEU A 284 3.18 9.53 3.56
N ILE A 285 2.39 10.11 2.66
CA ILE A 285 1.93 9.48 1.42
C ILE A 285 2.72 10.09 0.27
N SER A 286 3.59 9.30 -0.35
CA SER A 286 4.55 9.72 -1.38
C SER A 286 4.45 8.80 -2.60
N LEU A 287 3.32 8.84 -3.31
CA LEU A 287 2.93 7.90 -4.38
C LEU A 287 3.64 8.20 -5.72
N GLY A 288 4.11 9.42 -5.91
CA GLY A 288 4.89 9.89 -7.06
C GLY A 288 6.29 10.34 -6.64
N LYS A 289 6.89 9.67 -5.65
CA LYS A 289 8.13 10.08 -5.02
C LYS A 289 9.32 10.00 -5.99
N GLU A 290 9.90 11.15 -6.30
CA GLU A 290 11.13 11.27 -7.08
C GLU A 290 12.40 10.91 -6.27
N ASP A 291 13.44 10.39 -6.93
CA ASP A 291 14.69 9.95 -6.26
C ASP A 291 15.40 11.07 -5.46
N TRP A 292 15.33 12.30 -5.94
CA TRP A 292 15.97 13.45 -5.32
C TRP A 292 15.12 14.06 -4.20
N PHE A 293 13.85 13.69 -4.08
CA PHE A 293 12.90 14.21 -3.08
C PHE A 293 13.44 14.10 -1.65
N ALA A 294 13.90 12.90 -1.28
CA ALA A 294 14.39 12.63 0.07
C ALA A 294 15.65 13.45 0.39
N ARG A 295 16.51 13.70 -0.62
CA ARG A 295 17.70 14.54 -0.45
C ARG A 295 17.34 16.01 -0.31
N MET A 296 16.41 16.49 -1.13
CA MET A 296 15.97 17.88 -1.11
C MET A 296 15.33 18.27 0.24
N HIS A 297 14.54 17.38 0.82
CA HIS A 297 13.82 17.64 2.08
C HIS A 297 14.43 16.94 3.31
N ALA A 298 15.68 16.49 3.23
CA ALA A 298 16.34 15.74 4.31
C ALA A 298 16.33 16.49 5.65
N ALA A 299 16.52 17.81 5.64
CA ALA A 299 16.50 18.63 6.85
C ALA A 299 15.11 18.70 7.49
N ALA A 300 14.06 18.90 6.68
CA ALA A 300 12.67 18.94 7.15
C ALA A 300 12.25 17.57 7.73
N PHE A 301 12.55 16.47 7.02
CA PHE A 301 12.28 15.13 7.52
C PHE A 301 13.11 14.76 8.75
N GLY A 302 14.36 15.21 8.84
CA GLY A 302 15.18 15.04 10.03
C GLY A 302 14.55 15.70 11.25
N LYS A 303 14.07 16.94 11.11
CA LYS A 303 13.34 17.66 12.17
C LYS A 303 12.05 16.91 12.55
N LEU A 304 11.24 16.47 11.59
CA LEU A 304 10.01 15.71 11.84
C LEU A 304 10.27 14.40 12.59
N ARG A 305 11.21 13.59 12.09
CA ARG A 305 11.59 12.30 12.67
C ARG A 305 12.25 12.43 14.05
N SER A 306 12.84 13.59 14.37
CA SER A 306 13.37 13.88 15.71
C SER A 306 12.28 14.08 16.78
N LYS A 307 11.05 14.39 16.36
CA LYS A 307 9.92 14.73 17.24
C LYS A 307 8.93 13.59 17.38
N VAL A 308 8.73 12.82 16.31
CA VAL A 308 7.67 11.84 16.22
C VAL A 308 8.09 10.66 15.34
N ALA A 309 7.44 9.51 15.53
CA ALA A 309 7.54 8.43 14.59
C ALA A 309 6.90 8.82 13.25
N VAL A 310 7.61 8.55 12.16
CA VAL A 310 7.15 8.88 10.80
C VAL A 310 7.20 7.61 9.97
N LYS A 311 6.04 7.18 9.49
CA LYS A 311 5.92 6.12 8.49
C LYS A 311 5.70 6.78 7.13
N GLU A 312 6.42 6.31 6.12
CA GLU A 312 6.21 6.71 4.74
C GLU A 312 5.70 5.51 3.95
N VAL A 313 4.77 5.75 3.04
CA VAL A 313 4.25 4.76 2.08
C VAL A 313 4.40 5.30 0.67
N THR A 314 4.80 4.42 -0.25
CA THR A 314 5.14 4.78 -1.64
C THR A 314 4.31 4.07 -2.69
N ASP A 315 3.42 3.16 -2.28
CA ASP A 315 2.50 2.45 -3.15
C ASP A 315 1.04 2.53 -2.67
N VAL A 316 0.12 2.23 -3.57
CA VAL A 316 -1.33 2.30 -3.30
C VAL A 316 -1.80 1.28 -2.27
N VAL A 317 -1.23 0.09 -2.23
CA VAL A 317 -1.67 -0.98 -1.32
C VAL A 317 -1.29 -0.62 0.11
N SER A 318 -0.04 -0.20 0.33
CA SER A 318 0.38 0.30 1.65
C SER A 318 -0.39 1.57 2.01
N ALA A 319 -0.58 2.51 1.07
CA ALA A 319 -1.38 3.71 1.35
C ALA A 319 -2.80 3.38 1.81
N MET A 320 -3.54 2.52 1.08
CA MET A 320 -4.87 2.07 1.47
C MET A 320 -4.87 1.44 2.86
N LYS A 321 -3.98 0.45 3.10
CA LYS A 321 -3.87 -0.26 4.39
C LYS A 321 -3.61 0.68 5.56
N HIS A 322 -2.77 1.69 5.36
CA HIS A 322 -2.44 2.69 6.38
C HIS A 322 -3.58 3.69 6.59
N VAL A 323 -4.24 4.16 5.53
CA VAL A 323 -5.31 5.15 5.63
C VAL A 323 -6.59 4.54 6.21
N GLU A 324 -6.94 3.30 5.89
CA GLU A 324 -8.08 2.59 6.52
C GLU A 324 -7.98 2.51 8.05
N ARG A 325 -6.75 2.42 8.57
CA ARG A 325 -6.48 2.36 10.01
C ARG A 325 -6.14 3.71 10.62
N SER A 326 -6.12 4.78 9.82
CA SER A 326 -5.53 6.06 10.19
C SER A 326 -6.23 6.77 11.34
N ILE A 327 -7.56 6.68 11.41
CA ILE A 327 -8.38 7.33 12.45
C ILE A 327 -7.91 6.96 13.86
N GLN A 328 -7.36 5.75 14.03
CA GLN A 328 -6.91 5.22 15.32
C GLN A 328 -5.38 5.28 15.49
N THR A 329 -4.64 5.65 14.43
CA THR A 329 -3.18 5.44 14.35
C THR A 329 -2.39 6.73 14.18
N TYR A 330 -2.84 7.64 13.31
CA TYR A 330 -2.06 8.81 12.89
C TYR A 330 -2.66 10.12 13.37
N ASN A 331 -1.81 11.00 13.92
CA ASN A 331 -2.21 12.34 14.34
C ASN A 331 -2.33 13.31 13.18
N ALA A 332 -1.48 13.11 12.17
CA ALA A 332 -1.55 13.82 10.91
C ALA A 332 -1.11 12.92 9.75
N ILE A 333 -1.67 13.19 8.58
CA ILE A 333 -1.25 12.62 7.31
C ILE A 333 -0.70 13.75 6.46
N ILE A 334 0.43 13.54 5.81
CA ILE A 334 1.04 14.50 4.89
C ILE A 334 1.13 13.86 3.51
N VAL A 335 0.52 14.49 2.52
CA VAL A 335 0.62 14.10 1.12
C VAL A 335 1.69 14.95 0.45
N THR A 336 2.70 14.29 -0.12
CA THR A 336 3.95 14.94 -0.49
C THR A 336 4.05 15.28 -1.97
N ASP A 337 3.20 14.69 -2.82
CA ASP A 337 3.26 14.83 -4.27
C ASP A 337 1.86 14.81 -4.92
N ALA A 338 1.81 15.19 -6.20
CA ALA A 338 0.57 15.35 -6.94
C ALA A 338 -0.01 14.03 -7.48
N ALA A 339 0.69 12.90 -7.38
CA ALA A 339 0.20 11.63 -7.92
C ALA A 339 -1.12 11.21 -7.25
N ILE A 340 -1.36 11.59 -6.00
CA ILE A 340 -2.64 11.38 -5.30
C ILE A 340 -3.88 11.86 -6.09
N MET A 341 -3.71 12.81 -7.02
CA MET A 341 -4.79 13.37 -7.84
C MET A 341 -5.11 12.51 -9.08
N GLU A 342 -4.31 11.49 -9.37
CA GLU A 342 -4.55 10.58 -10.49
C GLU A 342 -5.78 9.67 -10.22
N PRO A 343 -6.54 9.28 -11.26
CA PRO A 343 -7.78 8.51 -11.10
C PRO A 343 -7.63 7.21 -10.29
N GLN A 344 -6.46 6.57 -10.38
CA GLN A 344 -6.15 5.31 -9.70
C GLN A 344 -6.12 5.41 -8.16
N PHE A 345 -6.08 6.61 -7.58
CA PHE A 345 -6.05 6.81 -6.13
C PHE A 345 -7.38 7.31 -5.56
N VAL A 346 -8.48 7.21 -6.31
CA VAL A 346 -9.82 7.65 -5.86
C VAL A 346 -10.21 7.02 -4.51
N ALA A 347 -9.98 5.72 -4.33
CA ALA A 347 -10.28 5.03 -3.07
C ALA A 347 -9.44 5.55 -1.89
N VAL A 348 -8.15 5.82 -2.11
CA VAL A 348 -7.27 6.44 -1.09
C VAL A 348 -7.85 7.79 -0.66
N ASN A 349 -8.28 8.60 -1.64
CA ASN A 349 -8.87 9.91 -1.39
C ASN A 349 -10.17 9.86 -0.59
N GLU A 350 -11.07 8.91 -0.88
CA GLU A 350 -12.29 8.71 -0.09
C GLU A 350 -11.98 8.44 1.38
N HIS A 351 -10.98 7.59 1.65
CA HIS A 351 -10.54 7.32 3.01
C HIS A 351 -9.82 8.51 3.67
N LEU A 352 -9.07 9.32 2.92
CA LEU A 352 -8.48 10.56 3.42
C LEU A 352 -9.56 11.58 3.82
N VAL A 353 -10.61 11.73 3.01
CA VAL A 353 -11.76 12.58 3.35
C VAL A 353 -12.45 12.07 4.62
N ASN A 354 -12.63 10.76 4.76
CA ASN A 354 -13.19 10.14 5.97
C ASN A 354 -12.30 10.36 7.21
N TYR A 355 -10.98 10.28 7.05
CA TYR A 355 -10.02 10.57 8.12
C TYR A 355 -10.16 12.02 8.61
N VAL A 356 -10.21 12.99 7.70
CA VAL A 356 -10.38 14.41 8.06
C VAL A 356 -11.77 14.66 8.67
N ASN A 357 -12.84 14.10 8.09
CA ASN A 357 -14.18 14.21 8.66
C ASN A 357 -14.29 13.63 10.09
N SER A 358 -13.39 12.70 10.45
CA SER A 358 -13.29 12.13 11.80
C SER A 358 -12.42 12.96 12.76
N GLY A 359 -12.00 14.16 12.36
CA GLY A 359 -11.17 15.07 13.15
C GLY A 359 -9.67 14.97 12.90
N GLY A 360 -9.26 14.23 11.87
CA GLY A 360 -7.87 14.11 11.44
C GLY A 360 -7.31 15.40 10.83
N THR A 361 -5.98 15.48 10.75
CA THR A 361 -5.27 16.59 10.08
C THR A 361 -4.58 16.07 8.82
N LEU A 362 -4.98 16.57 7.65
CA LEU A 362 -4.33 16.27 6.37
C LEU A 362 -3.58 17.49 5.88
N ILE A 363 -2.33 17.34 5.44
CA ILE A 363 -1.53 18.44 4.91
C ILE A 363 -1.02 18.08 3.53
N PHE A 364 -1.26 18.95 2.56
CA PHE A 364 -0.70 18.89 1.21
C PHE A 364 0.54 19.81 1.14
N GLY A 365 1.68 19.29 0.68
CA GLY A 365 2.90 20.10 0.61
C GLY A 365 4.06 19.45 -0.14
N TYR A 366 5.25 19.96 0.08
CA TYR A 366 6.50 19.54 -0.56
C TYR A 366 6.51 19.66 -2.08
N MET A 367 6.37 18.55 -2.81
CA MET A 367 6.47 18.52 -4.27
C MET A 367 5.15 18.75 -4.98
N MET A 368 4.03 18.62 -4.27
CA MET A 368 2.70 18.85 -4.83
C MET A 368 2.57 20.24 -5.53
N PRO A 369 3.05 21.36 -4.96
CA PRO A 369 3.03 22.67 -5.63
C PRO A 369 3.80 22.74 -6.95
N ASN A 370 4.80 21.87 -7.17
CA ASN A 370 5.60 21.83 -8.40
C ASN A 370 5.02 20.87 -9.46
N LEU A 371 4.38 19.78 -9.03
CA LEU A 371 3.99 18.67 -9.92
C LEU A 371 2.50 18.66 -10.25
N ALA A 372 1.68 19.45 -9.56
CA ALA A 372 0.25 19.50 -9.84
C ALA A 372 -0.04 20.25 -11.14
N GLU A 373 -0.76 19.59 -12.07
CA GLU A 373 -1.30 20.22 -13.27
C GLU A 373 -2.58 21.01 -12.92
N LEU A 374 -2.73 22.21 -13.50
CA LEU A 374 -3.76 23.17 -13.11
C LEU A 374 -5.18 22.61 -13.19
N GLN A 375 -5.56 22.01 -14.31
CA GLN A 375 -6.94 21.51 -14.49
C GLN A 375 -7.23 20.35 -13.54
N THR A 376 -6.24 19.46 -13.38
CA THR A 376 -6.31 18.33 -12.47
C THR A 376 -6.44 18.78 -11.02
N PHE A 377 -5.67 19.79 -10.61
CA PHE A 377 -5.71 20.38 -9.27
C PHE A 377 -7.09 20.99 -8.96
N GLU A 378 -7.58 21.87 -9.83
CA GLU A 378 -8.86 22.55 -9.60
C GLU A 378 -10.03 21.57 -9.60
N ARG A 379 -10.01 20.57 -10.50
CA ARG A 379 -10.99 19.49 -10.51
C ARG A 379 -10.94 18.71 -9.20
N TYR A 380 -9.75 18.33 -8.73
CA TYR A 380 -9.57 17.57 -7.51
C TYR A 380 -10.12 18.30 -6.27
N PHE A 381 -9.79 19.57 -6.07
CA PHE A 381 -10.31 20.33 -4.92
C PHE A 381 -11.80 20.70 -5.02
N LYS A 382 -12.36 20.68 -6.22
CA LYS A 382 -13.79 20.88 -6.46
C LYS A 382 -14.60 19.60 -6.25
N GLU A 383 -14.12 18.46 -6.75
CA GLU A 383 -14.87 17.20 -6.77
C GLU A 383 -14.65 16.38 -5.50
N ILE A 384 -13.41 16.28 -5.01
CA ILE A 384 -13.06 15.47 -3.82
C ILE A 384 -13.19 16.30 -2.55
N TRP A 385 -12.66 17.53 -2.54
CA TRP A 385 -12.59 18.40 -1.37
C TRP A 385 -13.62 19.54 -1.40
N GLY A 386 -14.73 19.35 -2.13
CA GLY A 386 -15.65 20.39 -2.61
C GLY A 386 -15.89 21.63 -1.74
N PRO A 387 -16.11 21.53 -0.41
CA PRO A 387 -16.26 22.71 0.45
C PRO A 387 -15.06 23.67 0.48
N LEU A 388 -13.85 23.19 0.16
CA LEU A 388 -12.64 24.01 0.05
C LEU A 388 -12.60 24.77 -1.27
N ASN A 389 -12.83 24.07 -2.40
CA ASN A 389 -12.85 24.64 -3.76
C ASN A 389 -11.63 25.55 -4.05
N TRP A 390 -10.46 25.19 -3.53
CA TRP A 390 -9.24 25.97 -3.72
C TRP A 390 -8.83 25.98 -5.20
N LYS A 391 -8.26 27.10 -5.62
CA LYS A 391 -7.84 27.31 -7.01
C LYS A 391 -6.35 27.61 -7.11
N PHE A 392 -5.79 27.32 -8.28
CA PHE A 392 -4.40 27.64 -8.56
C PHE A 392 -4.22 29.16 -8.52
N GLY A 393 -3.31 29.64 -7.67
CA GLY A 393 -2.98 31.06 -7.58
C GLY A 393 -1.62 31.36 -8.23
N THR A 394 -0.99 32.43 -7.78
CA THR A 394 0.28 32.89 -8.35
C THR A 394 1.45 32.10 -7.76
N TYR A 395 2.40 31.72 -8.62
CA TYR A 395 3.68 31.13 -8.23
C TYR A 395 4.75 32.22 -8.19
N THR A 396 5.28 32.53 -7.00
CA THR A 396 6.24 33.63 -6.81
C THR A 396 7.34 33.28 -5.83
N GLN A 397 8.39 34.09 -5.85
CA GLN A 397 9.45 34.09 -4.86
C GLN A 397 9.47 35.45 -4.17
N ASP A 398 8.92 35.53 -2.94
CA ASP A 398 8.72 36.79 -2.21
C ASP A 398 8.75 36.57 -0.69
N THR A 399 8.78 37.66 0.09
CA THR A 399 8.60 37.63 1.55
C THR A 399 7.12 37.65 1.91
N HIS A 400 6.67 36.64 2.65
CA HIS A 400 5.29 36.54 3.10
C HIS A 400 5.21 36.76 4.61
N ASN A 401 4.24 37.56 5.04
CA ASN A 401 4.00 37.86 6.44
C ASN A 401 2.95 36.92 7.04
N VAL A 402 3.14 36.55 8.30
CA VAL A 402 2.12 35.82 9.08
C VAL A 402 0.90 36.72 9.27
N ILE A 403 -0.28 36.23 8.91
CA ILE A 403 -1.55 36.98 9.02
C ILE A 403 -2.59 36.30 9.90
N ASN A 404 -2.53 34.97 10.06
CA ASN A 404 -3.41 34.26 10.99
C ASN A 404 -2.72 33.03 11.60
N GLN A 405 -3.06 32.73 12.85
CA GLN A 405 -2.60 31.55 13.59
C GLN A 405 -3.72 30.95 14.45
N ALA A 406 -4.98 31.39 14.28
CA ALA A 406 -6.08 31.05 15.16
C ALA A 406 -6.38 29.54 15.20
N GLU A 407 -6.22 28.86 14.07
CA GLU A 407 -6.45 27.42 13.94
C GLU A 407 -5.23 26.58 14.35
N LEU A 408 -4.06 27.20 14.55
CA LEU A 408 -2.89 26.48 15.06
C LEU A 408 -3.01 26.25 16.57
N PRO A 409 -2.43 25.16 17.10
CA PRO A 409 -2.39 24.91 18.53
C PRO A 409 -1.82 26.11 19.30
N LYS A 410 -2.46 26.47 20.42
CA LYS A 410 -2.10 27.67 21.21
C LYS A 410 -0.63 27.75 21.61
N HIS A 411 0.03 26.61 21.85
CA HIS A 411 1.44 26.56 22.22
C HIS A 411 2.39 26.77 21.03
N CYS A 412 1.91 26.62 19.81
CA CYS A 412 2.63 26.91 18.56
C CYS A 412 2.44 28.37 18.11
N GLN A 413 1.41 29.06 18.60
CA GLN A 413 1.13 30.44 18.24
C GLN A 413 2.30 31.36 18.65
N GLY A 414 2.76 32.19 17.72
CA GLY A 414 3.89 33.12 17.91
C GLY A 414 5.26 32.56 17.56
N GLN A 415 5.36 31.27 17.20
CA GLN A 415 6.61 30.68 16.71
C GLN A 415 6.90 31.02 15.24
N LEU A 416 5.86 31.35 14.49
CA LEU A 416 5.96 31.70 13.07
C LEU A 416 6.51 33.11 12.88
N LYS A 417 7.36 33.26 11.86
CA LYS A 417 7.95 34.54 11.45
C LYS A 417 7.74 34.75 9.96
N SER A 418 7.68 36.00 9.52
CA SER A 418 7.76 36.31 8.11
C SER A 418 9.06 35.77 7.53
N TYR A 419 9.00 35.15 6.36
CA TYR A 419 10.18 34.66 5.65
C TYR A 419 9.93 34.68 4.14
N HIS A 420 11.03 34.56 3.40
CA HIS A 420 11.04 34.61 1.96
C HIS A 420 10.89 33.19 1.41
N MET A 421 9.83 32.88 0.66
CA MET A 421 9.58 31.53 0.12
C MET A 421 9.42 31.56 -1.40
N LYS A 422 9.76 30.46 -2.05
CA LYS A 422 9.38 30.19 -3.44
C LYS A 422 8.14 29.31 -3.40
N ALA A 423 6.96 29.89 -3.61
CA ALA A 423 5.71 29.21 -3.31
C ALA A 423 4.62 29.38 -4.36
N LEU A 424 3.82 28.32 -4.51
CA LEU A 424 2.50 28.39 -5.13
C LEU A 424 1.48 28.87 -4.11
N SER A 425 0.89 30.03 -4.36
CA SER A 425 -0.29 30.49 -3.62
C SER A 425 -1.56 29.85 -4.18
N LEU A 426 -2.57 29.67 -3.33
CA LEU A 426 -3.92 29.29 -3.77
C LEU A 426 -4.90 30.45 -3.63
N GLU A 427 -5.85 30.50 -4.54
CA GLU A 427 -7.00 31.39 -4.55
C GLU A 427 -8.26 30.70 -4.00
N ASN A 428 -9.32 31.49 -3.84
CA ASN A 428 -10.60 31.06 -3.29
C ASN A 428 -10.49 30.47 -1.86
N VAL A 429 -9.55 31.03 -1.08
CA VAL A 429 -9.29 30.64 0.31
C VAL A 429 -9.96 31.63 1.24
N LYS A 430 -10.70 31.14 2.24
CA LYS A 430 -11.35 32.00 3.24
C LYS A 430 -10.30 32.82 3.99
N PRO A 431 -10.55 34.11 4.29
CA PRO A 431 -9.59 34.96 4.98
C PRO A 431 -9.03 34.39 6.28
N GLU A 432 -9.87 33.72 7.05
CA GLU A 432 -9.56 33.08 8.33
C GLU A 432 -8.69 31.83 8.20
N ASP A 433 -8.67 31.13 7.05
CA ASP A 433 -7.89 29.91 6.90
C ASP A 433 -6.43 30.19 6.47
N ARG A 434 -6.12 31.43 6.10
CA ARG A 434 -4.81 31.80 5.54
C ARG A 434 -3.80 32.10 6.64
N VAL A 435 -2.73 31.33 6.68
CA VAL A 435 -1.66 31.52 7.68
C VAL A 435 -0.71 32.65 7.28
N TYR A 436 -0.34 32.70 6.00
CA TYR A 436 0.54 33.73 5.44
C TYR A 436 -0.19 34.60 4.41
N SER A 437 0.29 35.83 4.23
CA SER A 437 -0.16 36.73 3.15
C SER A 437 0.26 36.20 1.78
N GLY A 438 -0.52 36.54 0.75
CA GLY A 438 -0.14 36.28 -0.64
C GLY A 438 1.04 37.15 -1.11
N PRO A 439 1.52 36.94 -2.35
CA PRO A 439 2.64 37.68 -2.92
C PRO A 439 2.38 39.18 -2.89
N HIS A 440 3.41 39.98 -2.61
CA HIS A 440 3.30 41.44 -2.47
C HIS A 440 2.23 41.90 -1.45
N GLY A 441 1.92 41.07 -0.45
CA GLY A 441 0.88 41.34 0.55
C GLY A 441 -0.55 41.13 0.04
N ALA A 442 -0.74 40.42 -1.07
CA ALA A 442 -2.05 40.11 -1.62
C ALA A 442 -2.96 39.43 -0.59
N ARG A 443 -4.21 39.92 -0.49
CA ARG A 443 -5.22 39.42 0.44
C ARG A 443 -6.31 38.58 -0.24
N HIS A 444 -6.08 38.08 -1.45
CA HIS A 444 -7.02 37.19 -2.14
C HIS A 444 -6.46 35.77 -2.35
N GLN A 445 -5.17 35.59 -2.07
CA GLN A 445 -4.46 34.31 -2.21
C GLN A 445 -3.50 34.09 -1.04
N SER A 446 -3.10 32.84 -0.81
CA SER A 446 -2.15 32.47 0.26
C SER A 446 -1.27 31.29 -0.14
N PRO A 447 0.04 31.31 0.16
CA PRO A 447 0.93 30.17 0.00
C PRO A 447 0.84 29.15 1.13
N ALA A 448 0.17 29.48 2.24
CA ALA A 448 0.07 28.62 3.40
C ALA A 448 -1.30 28.72 4.05
N ILE A 449 -2.00 27.59 4.15
CA ILE A 449 -3.42 27.54 4.52
C ILE A 449 -3.60 26.44 5.55
N PHE A 450 -4.43 26.69 6.57
CA PHE A 450 -4.86 25.69 7.53
C PHE A 450 -6.36 25.85 7.76
N ALA A 451 -7.15 25.11 6.99
CA ALA A 451 -8.60 25.26 6.94
C ALA A 451 -9.30 24.18 7.76
N LYS A 452 -10.35 24.57 8.45
CA LYS A 452 -11.32 23.63 9.06
C LYS A 452 -12.08 22.89 7.97
N TYR A 453 -12.30 21.59 8.18
CA TYR A 453 -13.04 20.73 7.27
C TYR A 453 -13.99 19.79 8.01
N GLY A 454 -15.15 19.53 7.40
CA GLY A 454 -16.25 18.78 8.00
C GLY A 454 -17.12 19.61 8.94
N SER A 455 -18.28 19.07 9.30
CA SER A 455 -19.35 19.79 10.01
C SER A 455 -19.25 19.77 11.55
N GLY A 456 -18.30 19.03 12.14
CA GLY A 456 -18.09 19.00 13.60
C GLY A 456 -19.34 18.63 14.42
N GLY A 457 -20.29 17.91 13.82
CA GLY A 457 -21.59 17.62 14.41
C GLY A 457 -21.55 16.48 15.44
N ASN A 458 -22.42 16.55 16.46
CA ASN A 458 -22.60 15.54 17.51
C ASN A 458 -21.32 15.16 18.28
N GLY A 459 -20.54 16.14 18.73
CA GLY A 459 -19.40 15.90 19.62
C GLY A 459 -18.15 15.33 18.94
N SER A 460 -18.15 15.20 17.61
CA SER A 460 -16.95 14.89 16.82
C SER A 460 -16.05 16.14 16.70
N LYS A 461 -14.73 15.96 16.76
CA LYS A 461 -13.78 17.04 16.51
C LYS A 461 -13.79 17.37 15.01
N GLN A 462 -13.78 18.67 14.69
CA GLN A 462 -13.62 19.12 13.32
C GLN A 462 -12.20 18.85 12.83
N GLY A 463 -12.06 18.35 11.60
CA GLY A 463 -10.77 18.07 10.99
C GLY A 463 -10.15 19.31 10.36
N HIS A 464 -8.91 19.14 9.89
CA HIS A 464 -8.17 20.21 9.22
C HIS A 464 -7.54 19.74 7.91
N VAL A 465 -7.53 20.63 6.93
CA VAL A 465 -6.81 20.47 5.67
C VAL A 465 -5.81 21.63 5.53
N GLY A 466 -4.54 21.28 5.41
CA GLY A 466 -3.43 22.21 5.24
C GLY A 466 -2.91 22.24 3.81
N TRP A 467 -2.43 23.41 3.38
CA TRP A 467 -1.65 23.60 2.16
C TRP A 467 -0.33 24.29 2.50
N LEU A 468 0.78 23.75 2.00
CA LEU A 468 2.11 24.32 2.08
C LEU A 468 2.66 24.47 0.66
N GLY A 469 2.59 25.69 0.13
CA GLY A 469 2.98 26.02 -1.24
C GLY A 469 4.49 26.19 -1.45
N ASP A 470 5.28 26.34 -0.39
CA ASP A 470 6.73 26.53 -0.48
C ASP A 470 7.44 25.26 -0.95
N VAL A 471 8.06 25.35 -2.11
CA VAL A 471 8.62 24.20 -2.81
C VAL A 471 9.98 23.77 -2.27
N ASN A 472 10.66 24.65 -1.54
CA ASN A 472 11.96 24.36 -0.95
C ASN A 472 11.85 23.79 0.47
N ALA A 473 10.65 23.84 1.07
CA ALA A 473 10.39 23.50 2.46
C ALA A 473 11.41 24.14 3.43
N GLU A 474 11.56 25.47 3.34
CA GLU A 474 12.50 26.23 4.15
C GLU A 474 12.18 26.11 5.66
N GLU A 475 13.03 26.69 6.51
CA GLU A 475 12.86 26.60 7.96
C GLU A 475 11.50 27.14 8.44
N GLY A 476 10.98 28.19 7.81
CA GLY A 476 9.64 28.73 8.08
C GLY A 476 8.53 27.72 7.76
N THR A 477 8.61 27.05 6.61
CA THR A 477 7.69 25.97 6.20
C THR A 477 7.76 24.79 7.14
N THR A 478 8.97 24.37 7.52
CA THR A 478 9.16 23.24 8.44
C THR A 478 8.56 23.56 9.82
N THR A 479 8.74 24.79 10.30
CA THR A 479 8.14 25.24 11.58
C THR A 479 6.61 25.24 11.50
N LEU A 480 6.04 25.73 10.39
CA LEU A 480 4.59 25.68 10.18
C LEU A 480 4.06 24.25 10.08
N LEU A 481 4.75 23.36 9.35
CA LEU A 481 4.36 21.96 9.23
C LEU A 481 4.28 21.28 10.60
N LEU A 482 5.30 21.47 11.44
CA LEU A 482 5.31 20.93 12.80
C LEU A 482 4.14 21.48 13.63
N ALA A 483 3.86 22.78 13.53
CA ALA A 483 2.73 23.41 14.20
C ALA A 483 1.38 22.86 13.73
N MET A 484 1.19 22.64 12.43
CA MET A 484 -0.02 22.01 11.87
C MET A 484 -0.20 20.57 12.37
N CYS A 485 0.91 19.83 12.55
CA CYS A 485 0.90 18.49 13.14
C CYS A 485 0.73 18.48 14.67
N GLY A 486 0.76 19.64 15.33
CA GLY A 486 0.65 19.77 16.79
C GLY A 486 1.91 19.40 17.58
N LEU A 487 3.10 19.62 17.00
CA LEU A 487 4.41 19.25 17.54
C LEU A 487 5.27 20.43 18.03
#